data_AF-A0AAN7VQ20-F1
#
_entry.id   AF-A0AAN7VQ20-F1
#
_cell.length_a   1.000
_cell.length_b   1.000
_cell.length_c   1.000
_cell.angle_alpha   90.00
_cell.angle_beta   90.00
_cell.angle_gamma   90.00
#
_symmetry.space_group_name_H-M   'P 1'
#
loop_
_entity.id
_entity.type
_entity.pdbx_description
1 polymer ?
#
loop_
_entity_poly.entity_id
_entity_poly.type
_entity_poly.pdbx_seq_one_letter_code
_entity_poly.pdbx_strand_id
1 'polypeptide(L)'
;MARTKQTARKSTGGKAPRKQLATKAARKSAPATGGVKKPHRYRPGTVALREIRRYQKSTELLIRKLPFQRLVREIAQDFKTDLRFQNTNLCAIHAKRVTIMPKDIQLARRIRGERA
;
A
#
# COMPACT_ATOMS: atom_id res chain seq x y z
N MET A 1 5.76 60.59 -5.00
CA MET A 1 5.95 59.44 -4.09
C MET A 1 4.59 58.86 -3.73
N ALA A 2 4.31 57.60 -4.09
CA ALA A 2 2.99 56.99 -3.91
C ALA A 2 2.82 56.45 -2.48
N ARG A 3 1.81 56.93 -1.77
CA ARG A 3 1.48 56.53 -0.39
C ARG A 3 0.85 55.12 -0.41
N THR A 4 1.63 54.09 -0.06
CA THR A 4 1.12 52.73 0.08
C THR A 4 0.20 52.64 1.31
N LYS A 5 -1.11 52.45 1.11
CA LYS A 5 -2.04 52.04 2.17
C LYS A 5 -1.71 50.59 2.57
N GLN A 6 -0.94 50.40 3.63
CA GLN A 6 -0.88 49.12 4.34
C GLN A 6 -2.26 48.88 5.00
N THR A 7 -3.04 47.96 4.46
CA THR A 7 -4.20 47.42 5.19
C THR A 7 -3.69 46.36 6.16
N ALA A 8 -3.93 46.56 7.47
CA ALA A 8 -3.54 45.62 8.52
C ALA A 8 -4.19 44.25 8.27
N ARG A 9 -3.39 43.26 7.84
CA ARG A 9 -3.82 41.87 7.77
C ARG A 9 -3.52 41.24 9.13
N LYS A 10 -4.57 40.96 9.91
CA LYS A 10 -4.46 40.33 11.23
C LYS A 10 -3.64 39.03 11.13
N SER A 11 -2.51 38.99 11.81
CA SER A 11 -1.71 37.80 12.06
C SER A 11 -2.21 37.11 13.33
N THR A 12 -3.41 36.55 13.30
CA THR A 12 -3.85 35.65 14.36
C THR A 12 -4.31 34.34 13.75
N GLY A 13 -3.52 33.31 14.04
CA GLY A 13 -3.84 31.92 13.74
C GLY A 13 -5.22 31.58 14.31
N GLY A 14 -5.99 30.86 13.50
CA GLY A 14 -7.41 30.65 13.73
C GLY A 14 -7.72 29.93 15.04
N LYS A 15 -8.66 30.50 15.79
CA LYS A 15 -9.84 29.81 16.34
C LYS A 15 -10.76 30.85 16.98
N ALA A 16 -12.06 30.77 16.69
CA ALA A 16 -13.09 31.54 17.37
C ALA A 16 -13.37 30.97 18.78
N PRO A 17 -13.80 31.79 19.77
CA PRO A 17 -14.09 31.33 21.12
C PRO A 17 -15.32 30.41 21.10
N ARG A 18 -15.16 29.20 21.65
CA ARG A 18 -16.17 28.13 21.57
C ARG A 18 -17.06 28.14 22.81
N LYS A 19 -18.35 28.46 22.67
CA LYS A 19 -19.40 28.11 23.65
C LYS A 19 -19.72 26.60 23.54
N GLN A 20 -20.24 26.04 24.63
CA GLN A 20 -20.12 24.66 25.13
C GLN A 20 -20.40 23.45 24.20
N LEU A 21 -19.71 22.35 24.56
CA LEU A 21 -19.93 20.90 24.39
C LEU A 21 -20.69 20.37 23.14
N ALA A 22 -19.91 19.80 22.21
CA ALA A 22 -20.29 18.65 21.40
C ALA A 22 -19.02 17.88 20.97
N THR A 23 -18.89 16.63 21.42
CA THR A 23 -17.86 15.66 21.01
C THR A 23 -18.18 15.13 19.62
N LYS A 24 -17.80 15.89 18.59
CA LYS A 24 -17.69 15.38 17.22
C LYS A 24 -16.33 15.81 16.69
N ALA A 25 -15.49 14.84 16.33
CA ALA A 25 -14.22 15.12 15.66
C ALA A 25 -14.55 15.83 14.34
N ALA A 26 -14.48 17.16 14.33
CA ALA A 26 -14.64 17.98 13.14
C ALA A 26 -13.42 17.75 12.24
N ARG A 27 -13.40 16.61 11.54
CA ARG A 27 -12.58 16.47 10.34
C ARG A 27 -13.12 17.51 9.36
N LYS A 28 -12.22 18.23 8.68
CA LYS A 28 -12.55 19.24 7.66
C LYS A 28 -13.34 18.60 6.50
N SER A 29 -14.64 18.38 6.69
CA SER A 29 -15.60 18.24 5.60
C SER A 29 -16.18 19.62 5.30
N ALA A 30 -16.39 19.87 4.01
CA ALA A 30 -16.52 21.15 3.33
C ALA A 30 -17.38 22.24 4.02
N PRO A 31 -17.12 23.54 3.73
CA PRO A 31 -18.02 24.62 4.14
C PRO A 31 -19.42 24.42 3.56
N ALA A 32 -20.47 24.73 4.34
CA ALA A 32 -21.88 24.56 3.97
C ALA A 32 -22.37 25.48 2.84
N THR A 33 -21.52 26.39 2.36
CA THR A 33 -21.80 27.30 1.24
C THR A 33 -20.53 27.47 0.43
N GLY A 34 -20.52 26.93 -0.80
CA GLY A 34 -19.37 26.92 -1.69
C GLY A 34 -18.96 25.48 -2.02
N GLY A 35 -19.13 25.10 -3.30
CA GLY A 35 -19.00 23.73 -3.78
C GLY A 35 -17.76 22.99 -3.26
N VAL A 36 -17.94 21.69 -2.99
CA VAL A 36 -16.89 20.79 -2.53
C VAL A 36 -15.68 20.90 -3.45
N LYS A 37 -14.51 21.24 -2.88
CA LYS A 37 -13.24 21.28 -3.63
C LYS A 37 -13.05 19.91 -4.29
N LYS A 38 -12.95 19.89 -5.63
CA LYS A 38 -12.86 18.63 -6.39
C LYS A 38 -11.70 17.78 -5.81
N PRO A 39 -11.94 16.49 -5.51
CA PRO A 39 -10.87 15.63 -5.02
C PRO A 39 -9.76 15.55 -6.08
N HIS A 40 -8.52 15.58 -5.62
CA HIS A 40 -7.36 15.49 -6.52
C HIS A 40 -7.35 14.11 -7.20
N ARG A 41 -7.38 14.09 -8.53
CA ARG A 41 -7.23 12.88 -9.35
C ARG A 41 -5.96 12.99 -10.19
N TYR A 42 -5.12 11.96 -10.13
CA TYR A 42 -3.92 11.88 -10.96
C TYR A 42 -4.28 11.71 -12.44
N ARG A 43 -3.40 12.21 -13.32
CA ARG A 43 -3.52 12.00 -14.77
C ARG A 43 -3.37 10.51 -15.10
N PRO A 44 -4.04 10.01 -16.15
CA PRO A 44 -3.83 8.64 -16.63
C PRO A 44 -2.32 8.39 -16.84
N GLY A 45 -1.86 7.18 -16.52
CA GLY A 45 -0.44 6.80 -16.56
C GLY A 45 0.39 7.21 -15.34
N THR A 46 0.00 8.24 -14.57
CA THR A 46 0.79 8.69 -13.40
C THR A 46 0.90 7.63 -12.31
N VAL A 47 -0.19 6.88 -12.04
CA VAL A 47 -0.18 5.81 -11.04
C VAL A 47 0.50 4.55 -11.59
N ALA A 48 0.27 4.21 -12.86
CA ALA A 48 0.91 3.06 -13.51
C ALA A 48 2.45 3.17 -13.52
N LEU A 49 3.01 4.32 -13.90
CA LEU A 49 4.47 4.54 -13.88
C LEU A 49 5.04 4.46 -12.45
N ARG A 50 4.25 4.85 -11.44
CA ARG A 50 4.64 4.75 -10.03
C ARG A 50 4.68 3.29 -9.57
N GLU A 51 3.71 2.49 -9.98
CA GLU A 51 3.65 1.05 -9.69
C GLU A 51 4.78 0.29 -10.38
N ILE A 52 5.07 0.58 -11.66
CA ILE A 52 6.21 -0.02 -12.38
C ILE A 52 7.53 0.24 -11.63
N ARG A 53 7.80 1.50 -11.28
CA ARG A 53 9.01 1.86 -10.52
C ARG A 53 9.05 1.18 -9.16
N ARG A 54 7.91 1.07 -8.47
CA ARG A 54 7.81 0.37 -7.18
C ARG A 54 8.16 -1.12 -7.33
N TYR A 55 7.54 -1.82 -8.28
CA TYR A 55 7.72 -3.27 -8.46
C TYR A 55 9.08 -3.64 -9.05
N GLN A 56 9.70 -2.77 -9.85
CA GLN A 56 11.08 -2.97 -10.30
C GLN A 56 12.11 -2.80 -9.18
N LYS A 57 11.83 -1.94 -8.18
CA LYS A 57 12.71 -1.73 -7.03
C LYS A 57 12.59 -2.85 -5.98
N SER A 58 11.40 -3.43 -5.83
CA SER A 58 11.15 -4.51 -4.88
C SER A 58 11.28 -5.89 -5.52
N THR A 59 11.56 -6.91 -4.73
CA THR A 59 11.56 -8.32 -5.19
C THR A 59 10.47 -9.15 -4.50
N GLU A 60 9.39 -8.49 -4.09
CA GLU A 60 8.24 -9.18 -3.48
C GLU A 60 7.48 -10.03 -4.49
N LEU A 61 6.89 -11.12 -4.01
CA LEU A 61 6.05 -11.97 -4.84
C LEU A 61 4.77 -11.21 -5.21
N LEU A 62 4.46 -11.13 -6.50
CA LEU A 62 3.30 -10.39 -7.00
C LEU A 62 1.99 -11.20 -6.87
N ILE A 63 2.06 -12.52 -6.90
CA ILE A 63 0.90 -13.39 -6.74
C ILE A 63 0.79 -13.77 -5.26
N ARG A 64 -0.44 -13.77 -4.73
CA ARG A 64 -0.72 -14.13 -3.33
C ARG A 64 -0.29 -15.58 -3.06
N LYS A 65 0.34 -15.79 -1.91
CA LYS A 65 0.97 -17.07 -1.55
C LYS A 65 -0.03 -18.23 -1.38
N LEU A 66 -1.12 -18.01 -0.64
CA LEU A 66 -2.09 -19.08 -0.34
C LEU A 66 -2.83 -19.58 -1.58
N PRO A 67 -3.40 -18.71 -2.46
CA PRO A 67 -4.01 -19.18 -3.71
C PRO A 67 -3.02 -19.92 -4.61
N PHE A 68 -1.79 -19.40 -4.75
CA PHE A 68 -0.75 -20.06 -5.53
C PHE A 68 -0.38 -21.44 -4.97
N GLN A 69 -0.23 -21.55 -3.65
CA GLN A 69 0.04 -22.83 -2.99
C GLN A 69 -1.09 -23.85 -3.20
N ARG A 70 -2.36 -23.41 -3.16
CA ARG A 70 -3.51 -24.29 -3.41
C ARG A 70 -3.47 -24.82 -4.84
N LEU A 71 -3.25 -23.94 -5.81
CA LEU A 71 -3.12 -24.32 -7.23
C LEU A 71 -2.00 -25.34 -7.46
N VAL A 72 -0.83 -25.14 -6.85
CA VAL A 72 0.28 -26.10 -6.96
C VAL A 72 -0.09 -27.47 -6.39
N ARG A 73 -0.82 -27.51 -5.28
CA ARG A 73 -1.25 -28.78 -4.65
C ARG A 73 -2.33 -29.48 -5.47
N GLU A 74 -3.27 -28.72 -6.02
CA GLU A 74 -4.32 -29.22 -6.90
C GLU A 74 -3.71 -29.94 -8.11
N ILE A 75 -2.83 -29.26 -8.86
CA ILE A 75 -2.15 -29.84 -10.03
C ILE A 75 -1.31 -31.07 -9.64
N ALA A 76 -0.60 -31.00 -8.50
CA ALA A 76 0.25 -32.11 -8.08
C ALA A 76 -0.53 -33.39 -7.72
N GLN A 77 -1.76 -33.22 -7.22
CA GLN A 77 -2.63 -34.34 -6.82
C GLN A 77 -2.99 -35.22 -8.02
N ASP A 78 -3.11 -34.65 -9.22
CA ASP A 78 -3.41 -35.38 -10.46
C ASP A 78 -2.29 -36.36 -10.88
N PHE A 79 -1.05 -36.11 -10.43
CA PHE A 79 0.10 -36.96 -10.75
C PHE A 79 0.38 -37.98 -9.65
N LYS A 80 0.30 -37.57 -8.38
CA LYS A 80 0.55 -38.44 -7.24
C LYS A 80 -0.13 -37.90 -5.99
N THR A 81 -0.90 -38.76 -5.33
CA THR A 81 -1.55 -38.44 -4.06
C THR A 81 -0.52 -38.34 -2.92
N ASP A 82 -0.83 -37.53 -1.90
CA ASP A 82 -0.05 -37.37 -0.66
C ASP A 82 1.35 -36.73 -0.80
N LEU A 83 1.57 -35.94 -1.85
CA LEU A 83 2.80 -35.16 -2.00
C LEU A 83 2.92 -34.04 -0.94
N ARG A 84 4.04 -34.02 -0.22
CA ARG A 84 4.39 -32.95 0.74
C ARG A 84 5.38 -31.97 0.10
N PHE A 85 5.09 -30.68 0.22
CA PHE A 85 5.92 -29.60 -0.31
C PHE A 85 6.62 -28.83 0.80
N GLN A 86 7.92 -28.56 0.62
CA GLN A 86 8.66 -27.61 1.44
C GLN A 86 8.33 -26.16 1.04
N ASN A 87 8.24 -25.26 2.02
CA ASN A 87 7.90 -23.84 1.79
C ASN A 87 8.95 -23.11 0.93
N THR A 88 10.22 -23.49 1.04
CA THR A 88 11.33 -22.95 0.23
C THR A 88 11.15 -23.28 -1.25
N ASN A 89 10.74 -24.51 -1.55
CA ASN A 89 10.49 -24.96 -2.93
C ASN A 89 9.29 -24.22 -3.53
N LEU A 90 8.23 -23.99 -2.76
CA LEU A 90 7.09 -23.19 -3.21
C LEU A 90 7.51 -21.74 -3.56
N CYS A 91 8.45 -21.15 -2.80
CA CYS A 91 8.99 -19.83 -3.12
C CYS A 91 9.84 -19.83 -4.40
N ALA A 92 10.64 -20.87 -4.61
CA ALA A 92 11.44 -21.03 -5.83
C ALA A 92 10.55 -21.19 -7.08
N ILE A 93 9.55 -22.09 -7.01
CA ILE A 93 8.59 -22.34 -8.08
C ILE A 93 7.79 -21.08 -8.42
N HIS A 94 7.36 -20.31 -7.40
CA HIS A 94 6.66 -19.05 -7.61
C HIS A 94 7.49 -18.02 -8.39
N ALA A 95 8.80 -18.02 -8.19
CA ALA A 95 9.74 -17.20 -8.92
C ALA A 95 10.21 -17.84 -10.24
N LYS A 96 9.51 -18.88 -10.73
CA LYS A 96 9.82 -19.64 -11.95
C LYS A 96 11.22 -20.26 -11.96
N ARG A 97 11.69 -20.73 -10.80
CA ARG A 97 13.01 -21.37 -10.65
C ARG A 97 12.87 -22.79 -10.16
N VAL A 98 13.76 -23.65 -10.64
CA VAL A 98 13.92 -25.04 -10.18
C VAL A 98 14.90 -25.10 -9.01
N THR A 99 15.95 -24.26 -9.02
CA THR A 99 16.97 -24.20 -7.97
C THR A 99 16.59 -23.25 -6.84
N ILE A 100 16.67 -23.76 -5.61
CA ILE A 100 16.46 -22.98 -4.38
C ILE A 100 17.64 -22.01 -4.19
N MET A 101 17.35 -20.78 -3.82
CA MET A 101 18.34 -19.74 -3.55
C MET A 101 18.22 -19.23 -2.11
N PRO A 102 19.26 -18.59 -1.53
CA PRO A 102 19.19 -18.02 -0.18
C PRO A 102 18.00 -17.08 0.04
N LYS A 103 17.60 -16.33 -1.00
CA LYS A 103 16.41 -15.48 -0.99
C LYS A 103 15.09 -16.23 -0.75
N ASP A 104 14.98 -17.49 -1.17
CA ASP A 104 13.79 -18.31 -0.94
C ASP A 104 13.71 -18.74 0.53
N ILE A 105 14.86 -19.08 1.12
CA ILE A 105 14.98 -19.44 2.53
C ILE A 105 14.64 -18.23 3.41
N GLN A 106 15.23 -17.08 3.11
CA GLN A 106 14.95 -15.82 3.82
C GLN A 106 13.47 -15.44 3.71
N LEU A 107 12.89 -15.59 2.51
CA LEU A 107 11.47 -15.31 2.30
C LEU A 107 10.58 -16.31 3.05
N ALA A 108 10.88 -17.60 3.02
CA ALA A 108 10.14 -18.63 3.75
C ALA A 108 10.17 -18.38 5.27
N ARG A 109 11.34 -18.07 5.84
CA ARG A 109 11.50 -17.71 7.26
C ARG A 109 10.71 -16.46 7.63
N ARG A 110 10.80 -15.40 6.81
CA ARG A 110 10.04 -14.15 7.00
C ARG A 110 8.53 -14.39 7.04
N ILE A 111 8.00 -15.25 6.17
CA ILE A 111 6.56 -15.58 6.13
C ILE A 111 6.14 -16.34 7.39
N ARG A 112 7.01 -17.25 7.87
CA ARG A 112 6.75 -18.02 9.09
C ARG A 112 6.87 -17.20 10.38
N GLY A 113 7.29 -15.94 10.30
CA GLY A 113 7.54 -15.11 11.47
C GLY A 113 8.83 -15.47 12.21
N GLU A 114 9.69 -16.30 11.61
CA GLU A 114 11.01 -16.63 12.13
C GLU A 114 11.94 -15.46 11.84
N ARG A 115 11.90 -14.45 12.72
CA ARG A 115 12.91 -13.39 12.74
C ARG A 115 14.17 -13.97 13.37
N ALA A 116 15.30 -13.79 12.71
CA ALA A 116 16.60 -13.80 13.39
C ALA A 116 16.67 -12.59 14.33
#